data_AF-A0A954QIG0-F1
#
_entry.id   AF-A0A954QIG0-F1
#
_cell.length_a   1.000
_cell.length_b   1.000
_cell.length_c   1.000
_cell.angle_alpha   90.00
_cell.angle_beta   90.00
_cell.angle_gamma   90.00
#
_symmetry.space_group_name_H-M   'P 1'
#
loop_
_entity.id
_entity.type
_entity.pdbx_description
1 polymer ?
#
loop_
_entity_poly.entity_id
_entity_poly.type
_entity_poly.pdbx_seq_one_letter_code
_entity_poly.pdbx_strand_id
1 'polypeptide(L)'
;MSYLSIGSHSQEVGVVQHELNQQLFPNPHLAEDCIFGRLTDAAVRAFQRQAGITIDGIVGPETRAALGIPNPGNQFTHRIRLHFRSISLTDVPFETILSNTQLVYAQYGIRVEFGSGMSLNLSADEAARLQQIDGQCRWQVTGGEFAELQNMGGFIP
;
A
#
# COMPACT_ATOMS: atom_id res chain seq x y z
N MET A 1 -18.94 9.60 6.55
CA MET A 1 -17.53 9.91 6.21
C MET A 1 -16.87 10.41 7.47
N SER A 2 -15.86 9.69 7.99
CA SER A 2 -15.23 10.05 9.28
C SER A 2 -14.02 10.93 9.04
N TYR A 3 -14.19 12.23 9.28
CA TYR A 3 -13.10 13.21 9.32
C TYR A 3 -12.39 13.09 10.67
N LEU A 4 -11.06 13.16 10.70
CA LEU A 4 -10.33 13.26 11.97
C LEU A 4 -9.94 14.71 12.21
N SER A 5 -10.14 15.16 13.44
CA SER A 5 -9.81 16.50 13.90
C SER A 5 -9.58 16.46 15.41
N ILE A 6 -9.27 17.61 16.02
CA ILE A 6 -9.01 17.70 17.45
C ILE A 6 -10.10 17.00 18.29
N GLY A 7 -9.69 16.16 19.24
CA GLY A 7 -10.58 15.35 20.06
C GLY A 7 -11.03 14.02 19.42
N SER A 8 -10.54 13.68 18.22
CA SER A 8 -10.72 12.33 17.67
C SER A 8 -9.83 11.33 18.40
N HIS A 9 -10.37 10.13 18.67
CA HIS A 9 -9.65 9.02 19.31
C HIS A 9 -9.94 7.73 18.57
N SER A 10 -8.98 7.23 17.79
CA SER A 10 -9.16 6.00 17.00
C SER A 10 -7.84 5.50 16.43
N GLN A 11 -7.79 4.25 15.96
CA GLN A 11 -6.57 3.72 15.32
C GLN A 11 -6.20 4.48 14.04
N GLU A 12 -7.17 5.07 13.34
CA GLU A 12 -6.89 5.92 12.18
C GLU A 12 -6.12 7.18 12.56
N VAL A 13 -6.25 7.67 13.80
CA VAL A 13 -5.41 8.77 14.30
C VAL A 13 -3.96 8.29 14.48
N GLY A 14 -3.76 7.07 14.97
CA GLY A 14 -2.42 6.48 15.09
C GLY A 14 -1.72 6.36 13.73
N VAL A 15 -2.45 5.92 12.69
CA VAL A 15 -1.95 5.89 11.31
C VAL A 15 -1.54 7.29 10.83
N VAL A 16 -2.35 8.31 11.10
CA VAL A 16 -2.02 9.69 10.75
C VAL A 16 -0.76 10.17 11.48
N GLN A 17 -0.66 9.91 12.79
CA GLN A 17 0.50 10.31 13.60
C GLN A 17 1.79 9.68 13.07
N HIS A 18 1.72 8.39 12.73
CA HIS A 18 2.81 7.65 12.11
C HIS A 18 3.27 8.30 10.81
N GLU A 19 2.36 8.53 9.87
CA GLU A 19 2.70 9.13 8.58
C GLU A 19 3.23 10.56 8.70
N LEU A 20 2.67 11.37 9.62
CA LEU A 20 3.18 12.71 9.87
C LEU A 20 4.62 12.69 10.42
N ASN A 21 4.95 11.74 11.30
CA ASN A 21 6.32 11.57 11.79
C ASN A 21 7.32 11.22 10.68
N GLN A 22 6.90 10.39 9.71
CA GLN A 22 7.75 10.03 8.57
C GLN A 22 7.93 11.21 7.60
N GLN A 23 6.84 11.90 7.27
CA GLN A 23 6.83 12.88 6.18
C GLN A 23 7.27 14.29 6.60
N LEU A 24 7.20 14.61 7.89
CA LEU A 24 7.70 15.86 8.47
C LEU A 24 9.03 15.70 9.21
N PHE A 25 9.73 14.57 9.04
CA PHE A 25 11.00 14.33 9.72
C PHE A 25 12.00 15.49 9.51
N PRO A 26 12.73 15.93 10.56
CA PRO A 26 12.77 15.38 11.93
C PRO A 26 11.76 15.98 12.91
N ASN A 27 10.91 16.94 12.51
CA ASN A 27 10.02 17.66 13.42
C ASN A 27 8.64 17.95 12.80
N PRO A 28 7.54 17.66 13.49
CA PRO A 28 7.44 17.23 14.89
C PRO A 28 7.65 15.71 15.07
N HIS A 29 7.95 15.29 16.30
CA HIS A 29 7.90 13.89 16.72
C HIS A 29 6.67 13.67 17.62
N LEU A 30 5.58 13.24 17.00
CA LEU A 30 4.32 12.94 17.66
C LEU A 30 4.40 11.60 18.39
N ALA A 31 3.77 11.52 19.56
CA ALA A 31 3.42 10.24 20.15
C ALA A 31 2.30 9.59 19.31
N GLU A 32 2.47 8.34 18.90
CA GLU A 32 1.48 7.55 18.16
C GLU A 32 0.44 6.94 19.12
N ASP A 33 -0.19 7.80 19.93
CA ASP A 33 -1.10 7.43 21.01
C ASP A 33 -2.56 7.25 20.57
N CYS A 34 -2.84 7.39 19.27
CA CYS A 34 -4.18 7.36 18.70
C CYS A 34 -5.10 8.51 19.17
N ILE A 35 -4.53 9.59 19.71
CA ILE A 35 -5.25 10.77 20.21
C ILE A 35 -4.95 11.99 19.35
N PHE A 36 -5.99 12.58 18.77
CA PHE A 36 -5.84 13.77 17.95
C PHE A 36 -5.82 15.01 18.86
N GLY A 37 -4.67 15.23 19.49
CA GLY A 37 -4.40 16.38 20.34
C GLY A 37 -3.94 17.62 19.56
N ARG A 38 -3.56 18.66 20.29
CA ARG A 38 -3.06 19.92 19.71
C ARG A 38 -1.77 19.74 18.89
N LEU A 39 -0.92 18.80 19.29
CA LEU A 39 0.32 18.50 18.55
C LEU A 39 0.00 17.85 17.20
N THR A 40 -0.95 16.91 17.17
CA THR A 40 -1.43 16.29 15.94
C THR A 40 -2.09 17.31 15.01
N ASP A 41 -2.92 18.23 15.53
CA ASP A 41 -3.49 19.33 14.72
C ASP A 41 -2.41 20.23 14.10
N ALA A 42 -1.41 20.63 14.90
CA ALA A 42 -0.31 21.44 14.42
C ALA A 42 0.50 20.73 13.31
N ALA A 43 0.76 19.43 13.49
CA ALA A 43 1.45 18.61 12.50
C ALA A 43 0.62 18.45 11.21
N VAL A 44 -0.69 18.22 11.31
CA VAL A 44 -1.59 18.16 10.15
C VAL A 44 -1.57 19.48 9.38
N ARG A 45 -1.65 20.62 10.06
CA ARG A 45 -1.58 21.94 9.39
C ARG A 45 -0.22 22.19 8.73
N ALA A 46 0.87 21.76 9.37
CA ALA A 46 2.20 21.85 8.79
C ALA A 46 2.32 21.00 7.51
N PHE A 47 1.83 19.77 7.57
CA PHE A 47 1.75 18.88 6.43
C PHE A 47 0.87 19.45 5.30
N GLN A 48 -0.35 19.90 5.61
CA GLN A 48 -1.25 20.51 4.63
C GLN A 48 -0.60 21.70 3.92
N ARG A 49 0.18 22.52 4.65
CA ARG A 49 0.96 23.61 4.06
C ARG A 49 2.05 23.09 3.13
N GLN A 50 2.81 22.07 3.53
CA GLN A 50 3.87 21.47 2.70
C GLN A 50 3.31 20.81 1.43
N ALA A 51 2.15 20.16 1.55
CA ALA A 51 1.45 19.49 0.44
C ALA A 51 0.71 20.48 -0.49
N GLY A 52 0.61 21.76 -0.12
CA GLY A 52 -0.08 22.77 -0.93
C GLY A 52 -1.60 22.59 -1.00
N ILE A 53 -2.21 22.02 0.04
CA ILE A 53 -3.65 21.76 0.15
C ILE A 53 -4.30 22.68 1.20
N THR A 54 -5.62 22.56 1.38
CA THR A 54 -6.38 23.35 2.36
C THR A 54 -5.81 23.16 3.79
N ILE A 55 -5.46 24.26 4.46
CA ILE A 55 -4.83 24.26 5.80
C ILE A 55 -5.88 24.42 6.90
N ASP A 56 -6.79 23.46 7.01
CA ASP A 56 -7.90 23.48 7.96
C ASP A 56 -7.66 22.65 9.24
N GLY A 57 -6.58 21.85 9.28
CA GLY A 57 -6.27 20.93 10.40
C GLY A 57 -7.13 19.68 10.44
N ILE A 58 -7.93 19.42 9.39
CA ILE A 58 -8.85 18.31 9.30
C ILE A 58 -8.27 17.24 8.38
N VAL A 59 -8.22 16.00 8.85
CA VAL A 59 -7.81 14.86 8.02
C VAL A 59 -9.04 14.31 7.28
N GLY A 60 -9.39 15.03 6.21
CA GLY A 60 -10.38 14.64 5.22
C GLY A 60 -9.79 13.86 4.03
N PRO A 61 -10.59 13.55 2.99
CA PRO A 61 -10.14 12.80 1.83
C PRO A 61 -8.90 13.38 1.15
N GLU A 62 -8.82 14.71 1.02
CA GLU A 62 -7.69 15.41 0.40
C GLU A 62 -6.39 15.19 1.20
N THR A 63 -6.43 15.42 2.53
CA THR A 63 -5.28 15.18 3.41
C THR A 63 -4.88 13.70 3.46
N ARG A 64 -5.86 12.78 3.44
CA ARG A 64 -5.58 11.34 3.41
C ARG A 64 -4.89 10.89 2.13
N ALA A 65 -5.37 11.39 0.99
CA ALA A 65 -4.75 11.14 -0.31
C ALA A 65 -3.31 11.68 -0.34
N ALA A 66 -3.09 12.90 0.16
CA ALA A 66 -1.76 13.50 0.24
C ALA A 66 -0.82 12.71 1.18
N LEU A 67 -1.32 12.20 2.31
CA LEU A 67 -0.58 11.35 3.23
C LEU A 67 -0.37 9.91 2.70
N GLY A 68 -1.05 9.50 1.63
CA GLY A 68 -1.00 8.13 1.13
C GLY A 68 -1.75 7.11 1.99
N ILE A 69 -2.69 7.56 2.84
CA ILE A 69 -3.43 6.68 3.75
C ILE A 69 -4.86 6.37 3.27
N PRO A 70 -5.41 5.18 3.59
CA PRO A 70 -6.76 4.81 3.20
C PRO A 70 -7.81 5.79 3.70
N ASN A 71 -8.82 6.02 2.86
CA ASN A 71 -10.03 6.75 3.25
C ASN A 71 -11.10 5.77 3.74
N PRO A 72 -11.42 5.72 5.06
CA PRO A 72 -12.44 4.82 5.59
C PRO A 72 -13.87 5.16 5.12
N GLY A 73 -14.07 6.35 4.52
CA GLY A 73 -15.31 6.73 3.85
C GLY A 73 -15.50 6.11 2.46
N ASN A 74 -14.44 5.56 1.85
CA ASN A 74 -14.58 4.73 0.66
C ASN A 74 -14.99 3.33 1.11
N GLN A 75 -16.27 2.98 0.94
CA GLN A 75 -16.63 1.57 0.91
C GLN A 75 -15.77 0.90 -0.16
N PHE A 76 -15.20 -0.26 0.14
CA PHE A 76 -14.56 -1.05 -0.89
C PHE A 76 -15.64 -1.46 -1.90
N THR A 77 -15.61 -0.85 -3.08
CA THR A 77 -16.55 -1.13 -4.18
C THR A 77 -16.07 -2.31 -5.01
N HIS A 78 -14.79 -2.65 -4.92
CA HIS A 78 -14.16 -3.73 -5.66
C HIS A 78 -13.26 -4.57 -4.73
N ARG A 79 -13.10 -5.84 -5.07
CA ARG A 79 -12.18 -6.77 -4.40
C ARG A 79 -11.35 -7.50 -5.44
N ILE A 80 -10.03 -7.53 -5.23
CA ILE A 80 -9.10 -8.34 -6.00
C ILE A 80 -8.33 -9.27 -5.07
N ARG A 81 -8.10 -10.50 -5.52
CA ARG A 81 -7.26 -11.48 -4.82
C ARG A 81 -6.00 -11.69 -5.65
N LEU A 82 -4.86 -11.34 -5.08
CA LEU A 82 -3.57 -11.42 -5.77
C LEU A 82 -2.83 -12.69 -5.37
N HIS A 83 -2.28 -13.38 -6.38
CA HIS A 83 -1.37 -14.49 -6.21
C HIS A 83 0.03 -14.05 -6.63
N PHE A 84 1.02 -14.22 -5.75
CA PHE A 84 2.39 -13.74 -5.99
C PHE A 84 3.31 -14.92 -6.30
N ARG A 85 3.91 -14.90 -7.49
CA ARG A 85 5.02 -15.80 -7.85
C ARG A 85 6.24 -14.95 -8.11
N SER A 86 7.28 -15.16 -7.30
CA SER A 86 8.56 -14.50 -7.50
C SER A 86 9.55 -15.46 -8.13
N ILE A 87 10.25 -14.99 -9.16
CA ILE A 87 11.32 -15.72 -9.85
C ILE A 87 12.58 -15.73 -8.97
N SER A 88 12.80 -14.70 -8.15
CA SER A 88 13.92 -14.57 -7.22
C SER A 88 13.49 -14.01 -5.86
N LEU A 89 14.37 -14.03 -4.86
CA LEU A 89 14.13 -13.36 -3.58
C LEU A 89 14.12 -11.84 -3.79
N THR A 90 13.13 -11.16 -3.22
CA THR A 90 13.04 -9.70 -3.21
C THR A 90 13.79 -9.15 -2.00
N ASP A 91 14.51 -8.03 -2.16
CA ASP A 91 15.17 -7.34 -1.04
C ASP A 91 14.16 -6.68 -0.08
N VAL A 92 12.92 -6.48 -0.55
CA VAL A 92 11.81 -5.96 0.25
C VAL A 92 10.98 -7.13 0.78
N PRO A 93 10.67 -7.20 2.09
CA PRO A 93 9.82 -8.24 2.64
C PRO A 93 8.44 -8.27 1.98
N PHE A 94 7.91 -9.47 1.74
CA PHE A 94 6.60 -9.65 1.09
C PHE A 94 5.49 -8.86 1.79
N GLU A 95 5.46 -8.88 3.13
CA GLU A 95 4.46 -8.14 3.91
C GLU A 95 4.51 -6.64 3.65
N THR A 96 5.71 -6.08 3.45
CA THR A 96 5.89 -4.66 3.10
C THR A 96 5.35 -4.37 1.69
N ILE A 97 5.56 -5.28 0.74
CA ILE A 97 5.01 -5.14 -0.62
C ILE A 97 3.48 -5.21 -0.58
N LEU A 98 2.93 -6.19 0.13
CA LEU A 98 1.49 -6.41 0.23
C LEU A 98 0.80 -5.23 0.95
N SER A 99 1.35 -4.77 2.08
CA SER A 99 0.78 -3.65 2.84
C SER A 99 0.78 -2.37 2.02
N ASN A 100 1.89 -2.03 1.37
CA ASN A 100 1.97 -0.87 0.49
C ASN A 100 0.99 -0.96 -0.69
N THR A 101 0.84 -2.15 -1.27
CA THR A 101 -0.15 -2.38 -2.33
C THR A 101 -1.57 -2.14 -1.80
N GLN A 102 -1.92 -2.71 -0.65
CA GLN A 102 -3.22 -2.49 -0.02
C GLN A 102 -3.48 -1.00 0.25
N LEU A 103 -2.48 -0.26 0.75
CA LEU A 103 -2.58 1.19 0.99
C LEU A 103 -2.87 1.96 -0.30
N VAL A 104 -2.09 1.70 -1.36
CA VAL A 104 -2.25 2.37 -2.65
C VAL A 104 -3.60 2.05 -3.30
N TYR A 105 -4.10 0.83 -3.23
CA TYR A 105 -5.36 0.46 -3.88
C TYR A 105 -6.61 0.83 -3.06
N ALA A 106 -6.48 0.92 -1.73
CA ALA A 106 -7.59 1.31 -0.85
C ALA A 106 -8.11 2.73 -1.14
N GLN A 107 -7.24 3.66 -1.57
CA GLN A 107 -7.67 5.01 -1.96
C GLN A 107 -8.65 5.00 -3.16
N TYR A 108 -8.62 3.96 -3.99
CA TYR A 108 -9.52 3.75 -5.12
C TYR A 108 -10.72 2.85 -4.78
N GLY A 109 -10.93 2.51 -3.51
CA GLY A 109 -12.02 1.63 -3.08
C GLY A 109 -11.81 0.16 -3.50
N ILE A 110 -10.57 -0.24 -3.77
CA ILE A 110 -10.22 -1.62 -4.14
C ILE A 110 -9.60 -2.30 -2.92
N ARG A 111 -10.25 -3.36 -2.43
CA ARG A 111 -9.68 -4.25 -1.42
C ARG A 111 -8.75 -5.25 -2.08
N VAL A 112 -7.48 -5.24 -1.70
CA VAL A 112 -6.49 -6.22 -2.12
C VAL A 112 -6.39 -7.31 -1.05
N GLU A 113 -6.72 -8.54 -1.40
CA GLU A 113 -6.54 -9.72 -0.56
C GLU A 113 -5.36 -10.54 -1.07
N PHE A 114 -4.56 -11.07 -0.15
CA PHE A 114 -3.60 -12.11 -0.49
C PHE A 114 -4.35 -13.42 -0.74
N GLY A 115 -4.15 -14.01 -1.91
CA GLY A 115 -4.63 -15.36 -2.23
C GLY A 115 -3.61 -16.39 -1.78
N SER A 116 -2.45 -16.40 -2.42
CA SER A 116 -1.31 -17.24 -2.07
C SER A 116 -0.01 -16.69 -2.65
N GLY A 117 1.13 -17.23 -2.22
CA GLY A 117 2.41 -16.86 -2.76
C GLY A 117 3.45 -17.95 -2.53
N MET A 118 4.33 -18.12 -3.52
CA MET A 118 5.43 -19.08 -3.45
C MET A 118 6.63 -18.49 -4.21
N SER A 119 7.80 -18.50 -3.56
CA SER A 119 9.06 -18.34 -4.30
C SER A 119 9.30 -19.62 -5.08
N LEU A 120 9.48 -19.51 -6.40
CA LEU A 120 9.69 -20.68 -7.25
C LEU A 120 11.08 -21.30 -7.08
N ASN A 121 12.00 -20.57 -6.41
CA ASN A 121 13.37 -21.00 -6.11
C ASN A 121 14.10 -21.60 -7.32
N LEU A 122 13.88 -20.98 -8.49
CA LEU A 122 14.41 -21.42 -9.77
C LEU A 122 15.93 -21.30 -9.78
N SER A 123 16.59 -22.23 -10.46
CA SER A 123 18.01 -22.10 -10.81
C SER A 123 18.23 -20.89 -11.72
N ALA A 124 19.48 -20.42 -11.82
CA ALA A 124 19.82 -19.28 -12.68
C ALA A 124 19.42 -19.52 -14.15
N ASP A 125 19.58 -20.75 -14.65
CA ASP A 125 19.21 -21.11 -16.02
C ASP A 125 17.69 -21.13 -16.23
N GLU A 126 16.93 -21.62 -15.25
CA GLU A 126 15.46 -21.59 -15.28
C GLU A 126 14.92 -20.16 -15.20
N ALA A 127 15.49 -19.32 -14.32
CA ALA A 127 15.14 -17.91 -14.21
C ALA A 127 15.49 -17.12 -15.48
N ALA A 128 16.65 -17.38 -16.10
CA ALA A 128 17.09 -16.69 -17.33
C ALA A 128 16.15 -16.96 -18.52
N ARG A 129 15.54 -18.14 -18.59
CA ARG A 129 14.54 -18.49 -19.62
C ARG A 129 13.26 -17.66 -19.49
N LEU A 130 12.86 -17.32 -18.27
CA LEU A 130 11.68 -16.51 -17.94
C LEU A 130 11.99 -15.00 -17.93
N GLN A 131 13.21 -14.58 -18.26
CA GLN A 131 13.59 -13.18 -18.42
C GLN A 131 13.65 -12.74 -19.89
N GLN A 132 13.39 -13.66 -20.82
CA GLN A 132 13.38 -13.36 -22.24
C GLN A 132 12.09 -12.63 -22.62
N ILE A 133 12.13 -11.30 -22.56
CA ILE A 133 11.09 -10.44 -23.12
C ILE A 133 11.21 -10.53 -24.65
N ASP A 134 10.32 -11.28 -25.30
CA ASP A 134 10.29 -11.50 -26.75
C ASP A 134 9.97 -10.24 -27.58
N GLY A 135 9.80 -9.09 -26.92
CA GLY A 135 9.53 -7.79 -27.54
C GLY A 135 8.14 -7.67 -28.17
N GLN A 136 7.33 -8.73 -28.10
CA GLN A 136 5.95 -8.72 -28.53
C GLN A 136 5.12 -8.43 -27.27
N CYS A 137 4.58 -7.23 -27.11
CA CYS A 137 3.64 -6.91 -26.01
C CYS A 137 2.28 -7.62 -26.17
N ARG A 138 2.30 -8.92 -26.48
CA ARG A 138 1.15 -9.79 -26.73
C ARG A 138 1.05 -10.80 -25.59
N TRP A 139 0.49 -10.35 -24.48
CA TRP A 139 0.23 -11.20 -23.32
C TRP A 139 -0.92 -12.18 -23.58
N GLN A 140 -0.62 -13.48 -23.67
CA GLN A 140 -1.63 -14.54 -23.60
C GLN A 140 -1.73 -15.07 -22.17
N VAL A 141 -2.78 -14.69 -21.47
CA VAL A 141 -3.05 -15.08 -20.07
C VAL A 141 -3.25 -16.60 -19.91
N THR A 142 -3.34 -17.37 -20.99
CA THR A 142 -3.50 -18.84 -20.94
C THR A 142 -2.38 -19.59 -21.65
N GLY A 143 -1.32 -18.91 -22.11
CA GLY A 143 -0.28 -19.51 -22.94
C GLY A 143 1.10 -18.94 -22.66
N GLY A 144 2.11 -19.48 -23.36
CA GLY A 144 3.50 -19.03 -23.25
C GLY A 144 4.06 -19.12 -21.84
N GLU A 145 4.92 -18.16 -21.49
CA GLU A 145 5.61 -18.07 -20.20
C GLU A 145 4.68 -18.07 -18.99
N PHE A 146 3.51 -17.41 -19.09
CA PHE A 146 2.52 -17.36 -18.02
C PHE A 146 1.94 -18.74 -17.70
N ALA A 147 1.63 -19.55 -18.72
CA ALA A 147 1.16 -20.92 -18.52
C ALA A 147 2.25 -21.82 -17.93
N GLU A 148 3.52 -21.61 -18.30
CA GLU A 148 4.66 -22.31 -17.70
C GLU A 148 4.76 -21.97 -16.19
N LEU A 149 4.75 -20.68 -15.85
CA LEU A 149 4.79 -20.18 -14.47
C LEU A 149 3.63 -20.67 -13.59
N GLN A 150 2.41 -20.77 -14.15
CA GLN A 150 1.24 -21.31 -13.45
C GLN A 150 1.41 -22.78 -13.08
N ASN A 151 2.09 -23.56 -13.93
CA ASN A 151 2.35 -24.98 -13.73
C ASN A 151 3.61 -25.27 -12.89
N MET A 152 4.43 -24.25 -12.58
CA MET A 152 5.58 -24.38 -11.69
C MET A 152 5.18 -24.22 -10.22
N GLY A 153 5.87 -24.90 -9.30
CA GLY A 153 5.60 -24.85 -7.86
C GLY A 153 4.48 -25.80 -7.38
N GLY A 154 4.32 -25.93 -6.06
CA GLY A 154 3.32 -26.81 -5.45
C GLY A 154 1.88 -26.31 -5.59
N PHE A 155 0.89 -27.19 -5.33
CA PHE A 155 -0.54 -26.86 -5.37
C PHE A 155 -0.87 -25.65 -4.49
N ILE A 156 -1.55 -24.67 -5.08
CA ILE A 156 -2.09 -23.49 -4.40
C ILE A 156 -3.56 -23.78 -4.08
N PRO A 157 -3.96 -23.88 -2.80
CA PRO A 157 -5.35 -24.10 -2.41
C PRO A 157 -6.26 -22.89 -2.69
#